data_AF-A0A7J2IP37-F1
#
_entry.id   AF-A0A7J2IP37-F1
#
_cell.length_a   1.000
_cell.length_b   1.000
_cell.length_c   1.000
_cell.angle_alpha   90.00
_cell.angle_beta   90.00
_cell.angle_gamma   90.00
#
_symmetry.space_group_name_H-M   'P 1'
#
loop_
_entity.id
_entity.type
_entity.pdbx_description
1 polymer ?
#
loop_
_entity_poly.entity_id
_entity_poly.type
_entity_poly.pdbx_seq_one_letter_code
_entity_poly.pdbx_strand_id
1 'polypeptide(L)'
;SKVFYLKGMNDFDEVVEEYSKKFKIVILNNINELPVHLTETLIDRNEILEKLRCVADYQFGKGAGKALFEDGKITCKRSRETGKIRYIYRDGELLLSLVPTSGFFTLTIKAAKILLESFKPPKLRVAVNVDAEPFVKRGRSVFSKFVVDNDPEIRPGEEVIVVNREDELLAIGKSILAGTEFSLFKKGVAVKIRKTI
;
A
#
# COMPACT_ATOMS: atom_id res chain seq x y z
N SER A 1 -8.00 -2.08 -32.53
CA SER A 1 -9.16 -2.24 -31.65
C SER A 1 -10.23 -3.07 -32.37
N LYS A 2 -10.80 -4.10 -31.74
CA LYS A 2 -11.94 -4.85 -32.30
C LYS A 2 -13.23 -4.18 -31.83
N VAL A 3 -14.18 -3.99 -32.74
CA VAL A 3 -15.51 -3.44 -32.43
C VAL A 3 -16.47 -4.62 -32.34
N PHE A 4 -17.24 -4.68 -31.25
CA PHE A 4 -18.23 -5.73 -31.00
C PHE A 4 -19.63 -5.15 -31.09
N TYR A 5 -20.55 -5.88 -31.68
CA TYR A 5 -21.96 -5.53 -31.78
C TYR A 5 -22.81 -6.67 -31.25
N LEU A 6 -23.68 -6.40 -30.27
CA LEU A 6 -24.60 -7.40 -29.72
C LEU A 6 -25.95 -7.30 -30.45
N LYS A 7 -26.30 -8.37 -31.15
CA LYS A 7 -27.52 -8.48 -31.95
C LYS A 7 -28.76 -8.37 -31.07
N GLY A 8 -29.81 -7.71 -31.57
CA GLY A 8 -31.10 -7.58 -30.86
C GLY A 8 -31.13 -6.56 -29.72
N MET A 9 -30.07 -5.78 -29.50
CA MET A 9 -30.13 -4.61 -28.61
C MET A 9 -30.71 -3.36 -29.28
N ASN A 10 -30.64 -3.27 -30.62
CA ASN A 10 -31.10 -2.11 -31.41
C ASN A 10 -31.62 -2.56 -32.79
N ASP A 11 -32.34 -1.69 -33.50
CA ASP A 11 -32.89 -1.93 -34.86
C ASP A 11 -31.84 -1.84 -35.99
N PHE A 12 -30.55 -1.94 -35.68
CA PHE A 12 -29.45 -1.78 -36.65
C PHE A 12 -28.85 -3.11 -37.12
N ASP A 13 -29.45 -4.24 -36.77
CA ASP A 13 -28.89 -5.57 -37.05
C ASP A 13 -28.56 -5.76 -38.53
N GLU A 14 -29.48 -5.42 -39.43
CA GLU A 14 -29.30 -5.55 -40.88
C GLU A 14 -28.18 -4.63 -41.41
N VAL A 15 -28.15 -3.38 -40.94
CA VAL A 15 -27.11 -2.41 -41.33
C VAL A 15 -25.75 -2.87 -40.84
N VAL A 16 -25.64 -3.34 -39.60
CA VAL A 16 -24.37 -3.79 -39.05
C VAL A 16 -23.90 -5.06 -39.74
N GLU A 17 -24.79 -5.98 -40.11
CA GLU A 17 -24.44 -7.16 -40.92
C GLU A 17 -23.84 -6.78 -42.28
N GLU A 18 -24.46 -5.82 -43.01
CA GLU A 18 -23.99 -5.34 -44.32
C GLU A 18 -22.56 -4.78 -44.24
N TYR A 19 -22.28 -3.96 -43.22
CA TYR A 19 -21.02 -3.26 -43.07
C TYR A 19 -19.98 -4.00 -42.21
N SER A 20 -20.34 -5.13 -41.61
CA SER A 20 -19.51 -5.88 -40.66
C SER A 20 -18.14 -6.25 -41.24
N LYS A 21 -18.11 -6.75 -42.47
CA LYS A 21 -16.87 -7.14 -43.16
C LYS A 21 -15.97 -5.94 -43.45
N LYS A 22 -16.57 -4.81 -43.84
CA LYS A 22 -15.84 -3.57 -44.19
C LYS A 22 -15.11 -2.99 -42.97
N PHE A 23 -15.77 -2.98 -41.81
CA PHE A 23 -15.23 -2.40 -40.58
C PHE A 23 -14.66 -3.45 -39.60
N LYS A 24 -14.64 -4.74 -39.98
CA LYS A 24 -14.19 -5.86 -39.13
C LYS A 24 -14.94 -5.91 -37.78
N ILE A 25 -16.25 -5.70 -37.82
CA ILE A 25 -17.12 -5.76 -36.64
C ILE A 25 -17.38 -7.23 -36.31
N VAL A 26 -17.24 -7.59 -35.04
CA VAL A 26 -17.58 -8.92 -34.53
C VAL A 26 -19.02 -8.86 -34.01
N ILE A 27 -19.93 -9.56 -34.67
CA ILE A 27 -21.33 -9.66 -34.27
C ILE A 27 -21.46 -10.80 -33.27
N LEU A 28 -22.12 -10.53 -32.14
CA LEU A 28 -22.40 -11.46 -31.07
C LEU A 28 -23.91 -11.66 -30.98
N ASN A 29 -24.36 -12.89 -30.78
CA ASN A 29 -25.79 -13.17 -30.53
C ASN A 29 -26.11 -13.14 -29.04
N ASN A 30 -25.09 -13.27 -28.19
CA ASN A 30 -25.22 -13.27 -26.74
C ASN A 30 -24.02 -12.56 -26.10
N ILE A 31 -24.23 -11.81 -25.01
CA ILE A 31 -23.17 -11.15 -24.24
C ILE A 31 -22.09 -12.17 -23.77
N ASN A 32 -22.47 -13.43 -23.55
CA ASN A 32 -21.56 -14.50 -23.14
C ASN A 32 -20.59 -14.96 -24.25
N GLU A 33 -20.81 -14.54 -25.50
CA GLU A 33 -19.88 -14.76 -26.61
C GLU A 33 -18.75 -13.73 -26.61
N LEU A 34 -18.83 -12.68 -25.78
CA LEU A 34 -17.71 -11.77 -25.60
C LEU A 34 -16.51 -12.58 -25.10
N PRO A 35 -15.34 -12.41 -25.75
CA PRO A 35 -14.12 -13.01 -25.26
C PRO A 35 -13.90 -12.67 -23.78
N VAL A 36 -13.60 -13.69 -22.96
CA VAL A 36 -13.42 -13.54 -21.51
C VAL A 36 -12.38 -12.45 -21.16
N HIS A 37 -11.38 -12.24 -22.01
CA HIS A 37 -10.38 -11.18 -21.85
C HIS A 37 -10.91 -9.74 -21.99
N LEU A 38 -12.14 -9.54 -22.46
CA LEU A 38 -12.82 -8.24 -22.55
C LEU A 38 -13.82 -8.01 -21.41
N THR A 39 -14.29 -9.08 -20.77
CA THR A 39 -15.24 -9.05 -19.65
C THR A 39 -14.57 -9.19 -18.29
N GLU A 40 -13.44 -9.89 -18.23
CA GLU A 40 -12.51 -9.76 -17.11
C GLU A 40 -11.86 -8.37 -17.22
N THR A 41 -11.96 -7.58 -16.14
CA THR A 41 -11.00 -6.51 -15.94
C THR A 41 -9.64 -7.18 -15.78
N LEU A 42 -8.96 -7.46 -16.90
CA LEU A 42 -7.56 -7.83 -16.94
C LEU A 42 -6.78 -6.60 -16.51
N ILE A 43 -6.84 -6.28 -15.21
CA ILE A 43 -5.95 -5.29 -14.63
C ILE A 43 -4.56 -5.91 -14.82
N ASP A 44 -3.81 -5.35 -15.76
CA ASP A 44 -2.46 -5.81 -16.06
C ASP A 44 -1.68 -5.88 -14.75
N ARG A 45 -0.90 -6.95 -14.55
CA ARG A 45 -0.06 -7.05 -13.34
C ARG A 45 0.84 -5.83 -13.20
N ASN A 46 1.26 -5.24 -14.32
CA ASN A 46 2.02 -4.00 -14.31
C ASN A 46 1.21 -2.81 -13.78
N GLU A 47 -0.06 -2.69 -14.16
CA GLU A 47 -0.94 -1.62 -13.69
C GLU A 47 -1.21 -1.73 -12.18
N ILE A 48 -1.39 -2.95 -11.65
CA ILE A 48 -1.52 -3.16 -10.20
C ILE A 48 -0.24 -2.72 -9.50
N LEU A 49 0.92 -3.14 -9.99
CA LEU A 49 2.20 -2.84 -9.37
C LEU A 49 2.45 -1.32 -9.34
N GLU A 50 2.18 -0.62 -10.44
CA GLU A 50 2.26 0.83 -10.51
C GLU A 50 1.34 1.52 -9.50
N LYS A 51 0.08 1.05 -9.37
CA LYS A 51 -0.83 1.57 -8.33
C LYS A 51 -0.27 1.37 -6.93
N LEU A 52 0.28 0.19 -6.62
CA LEU A 52 0.89 -0.08 -5.31
C LEU A 52 2.10 0.82 -5.03
N ARG A 53 2.93 1.09 -6.04
CA ARG A 53 4.06 2.02 -5.95
C ARG A 53 3.59 3.44 -5.66
N CYS A 54 2.60 3.93 -6.40
CA CYS A 54 2.03 5.26 -6.19
C CYS A 54 1.43 5.41 -4.78
N VAL A 55 0.73 4.39 -4.27
CA VAL A 55 0.20 4.41 -2.89
C VAL A 55 1.33 4.45 -1.86
N ALA A 56 2.41 3.71 -2.08
CA ALA A 56 3.55 3.72 -1.19
C ALA A 56 4.26 5.08 -1.19
N ASP A 57 4.46 5.67 -2.37
CA ASP A 57 5.03 7.03 -2.49
C ASP A 57 4.16 8.08 -1.82
N TYR A 58 2.84 7.95 -1.94
CA TYR A 58 1.89 8.84 -1.28
C TYR A 58 1.96 8.71 0.25
N GLN A 59 1.96 7.47 0.77
CA GLN A 59 1.84 7.22 2.20
C GLN A 59 3.16 7.39 2.96
N PHE A 60 4.28 6.94 2.37
CA PHE A 60 5.58 6.90 3.04
C PHE A 60 6.56 7.95 2.52
N GLY A 61 6.19 8.66 1.45
CA GLY A 61 7.03 9.66 0.78
C GLY A 61 7.63 9.14 -0.52
N LYS A 62 7.93 10.09 -1.41
CA LYS A 62 8.47 9.82 -2.75
C LYS A 62 9.72 8.95 -2.68
N GLY A 63 9.73 7.84 -3.43
CA GLY A 63 10.81 6.86 -3.47
C GLY A 63 10.51 5.57 -2.70
N ALA A 64 9.49 5.57 -1.84
CA ALA A 64 9.07 4.37 -1.11
C ALA A 64 8.54 3.28 -2.05
N GLY A 65 7.79 3.66 -3.08
CA GLY A 65 7.28 2.74 -4.09
C GLY A 65 8.41 2.00 -4.80
N LYS A 66 9.46 2.74 -5.19
CA LYS A 66 10.67 2.16 -5.77
C LYS A 66 11.33 1.20 -4.79
N ALA A 67 11.67 1.67 -3.58
CA ALA A 67 12.34 0.86 -2.55
C ALA A 67 11.61 -0.46 -2.23
N LEU A 68 10.27 -0.41 -2.08
CA LEU A 68 9.49 -1.56 -1.66
C LEU A 68 9.25 -2.57 -2.80
N PHE A 69 9.13 -2.11 -4.05
CA PHE A 69 8.60 -2.91 -5.16
C PHE A 69 9.50 -3.01 -6.40
N GLU A 70 10.72 -2.48 -6.38
CA GLU A 70 11.61 -2.56 -7.55
C GLU A 70 12.31 -3.92 -7.66
N ASP A 71 12.83 -4.47 -6.57
CA ASP A 71 13.46 -5.80 -6.60
C ASP A 71 12.57 -6.90 -6.02
N GLY A 72 12.90 -8.13 -6.42
CA GLY A 72 12.23 -9.34 -5.97
C GLY A 72 10.90 -9.61 -6.66
N LYS A 73 10.37 -10.81 -6.44
CA LYS A 73 9.10 -11.24 -7.01
C LYS A 73 7.95 -10.78 -6.12
N ILE A 74 7.14 -9.84 -6.63
CA ILE A 74 5.94 -9.36 -5.95
C ILE A 74 4.74 -10.27 -6.23
N THR A 75 4.05 -10.69 -5.17
CA THR A 75 2.81 -11.46 -5.27
C THR A 75 1.75 -10.88 -4.34
N CYS A 76 0.50 -10.86 -4.80
CA CYS A 76 -0.62 -10.29 -4.06
C CYS A 76 -1.63 -11.38 -3.72
N LYS A 77 -2.00 -11.51 -2.45
CA LYS A 77 -3.10 -12.34 -2.00
C LYS A 77 -4.36 -11.49 -1.87
N ARG A 78 -5.43 -11.96 -2.51
CA ARG A 78 -6.74 -11.31 -2.53
C ARG A 78 -7.71 -11.96 -1.54
N SER A 79 -8.68 -11.18 -1.08
CA SER A 79 -9.83 -11.67 -0.32
C SER A 79 -10.65 -12.63 -1.19
N ARG A 80 -11.05 -13.78 -0.64
CA ARG A 80 -11.91 -14.74 -1.36
C ARG A 80 -13.30 -14.16 -1.63
N GLU A 81 -13.83 -13.40 -0.68
CA GLU A 81 -15.19 -12.86 -0.72
C GLU A 81 -15.30 -11.64 -1.65
N THR A 82 -14.34 -10.72 -1.61
CA THR A 82 -14.45 -9.42 -2.28
C THR A 82 -13.48 -9.24 -3.44
N GLY A 83 -12.56 -10.19 -3.67
CA GLY A 83 -11.52 -10.07 -4.71
C GLY A 83 -10.47 -8.97 -4.48
N LYS A 84 -10.61 -8.15 -3.42
CA LYS A 84 -9.71 -7.04 -3.10
C LYS A 84 -8.35 -7.55 -2.60
N ILE A 85 -7.26 -6.86 -2.96
CA ILE A 85 -5.91 -7.15 -2.45
C ILE A 85 -5.89 -6.94 -0.94
N ARG A 86 -5.29 -7.88 -0.21
CA ARG A 86 -5.16 -7.84 1.26
C ARG A 86 -3.71 -7.87 1.71
N TYR A 87 -2.93 -8.76 1.11
CA TYR A 87 -1.55 -9.00 1.51
C TYR A 87 -0.65 -8.97 0.29
N ILE A 88 0.50 -8.34 0.45
CA ILE A 88 1.52 -8.17 -0.58
C ILE A 88 2.78 -8.82 -0.05
N TYR A 89 3.34 -9.72 -0.84
CA TYR A 89 4.53 -10.48 -0.51
C TYR A 89 5.64 -10.15 -1.49
N ARG A 90 6.87 -10.11 -0.98
CA ARG A 90 8.11 -10.02 -1.77
C ARG A 90 8.94 -11.25 -1.47
N ASP A 91 9.18 -12.06 -2.50
CA ASP A 91 9.93 -13.31 -2.42
C ASP A 91 9.33 -14.29 -1.39
N GLY A 92 7.99 -14.37 -1.35
CA GLY A 92 7.24 -15.26 -0.47
C GLY A 92 7.04 -14.77 0.97
N GLU A 93 7.69 -13.68 1.37
CA GLU A 93 7.53 -13.10 2.71
C GLU A 93 6.61 -11.88 2.70
N LEU A 94 5.79 -11.72 3.74
CA LEU A 94 4.82 -10.63 3.84
C LEU A 94 5.54 -9.27 3.91
N LEU A 95 5.34 -8.44 2.89
CA LEU A 95 5.91 -7.09 2.80
C LEU A 95 4.95 -6.06 3.38
N LEU A 96 3.70 -6.03 2.93
CA LEU A 96 2.69 -5.05 3.36
C LEU A 96 1.31 -5.69 3.41
N SER A 97 0.43 -5.14 4.25
CA SER A 97 -1.01 -5.44 4.18
C SER A 97 -1.75 -4.22 3.68
N LEU A 98 -2.63 -4.38 2.70
CA LEU A 98 -3.48 -3.30 2.18
C LEU A 98 -4.79 -3.27 2.96
N VAL A 99 -5.12 -2.11 3.53
CA VAL A 99 -6.37 -1.86 4.24
C VAL A 99 -7.46 -1.59 3.19
N PRO A 100 -8.48 -2.44 3.04
CA PRO A 100 -9.43 -2.33 1.92
C PRO A 100 -10.33 -1.09 1.95
N THR A 101 -10.51 -0.50 3.12
CA THR A 101 -11.38 0.66 3.34
C THR A 101 -10.66 1.97 3.02
N SER A 102 -9.41 2.12 3.43
CA SER A 102 -8.62 3.34 3.19
C SER A 102 -7.72 3.26 1.96
N GLY A 103 -7.38 2.07 1.49
CA GLY A 103 -6.36 1.89 0.46
C GLY A 103 -4.93 2.12 0.96
N PHE A 104 -4.72 2.29 2.26
CA PHE A 104 -3.38 2.46 2.85
C PHE A 104 -2.76 1.13 3.25
N PHE A 105 -1.44 1.13 3.32
CA PHE A 105 -0.66 0.01 3.81
C PHE A 105 -0.53 0.02 5.33
N THR A 106 -0.57 -1.17 5.90
CA THR A 106 -0.07 -1.46 7.24
C THR A 106 1.36 -1.97 7.12
N LEU A 107 2.30 -1.31 7.80
CA LEU A 107 3.72 -1.67 7.78
C LEU A 107 3.96 -3.05 8.40
N THR A 108 4.96 -3.73 7.87
CA THR A 108 5.59 -4.90 8.49
C THR A 108 7.02 -4.57 8.89
N ILE A 109 7.65 -5.44 9.69
CA ILE A 109 9.07 -5.28 10.06
C ILE A 109 9.97 -5.33 8.82
N LYS A 110 9.67 -6.20 7.84
CA LYS A 110 10.41 -6.27 6.57
C LYS A 110 10.35 -4.96 5.81
N ALA A 111 9.15 -4.42 5.62
CA ALA A 111 8.98 -3.13 4.94
C ALA A 111 9.65 -1.98 5.70
N ALA A 112 9.57 -1.99 7.04
CA ALA A 112 10.23 -0.96 7.86
C ALA A 112 11.74 -0.96 7.65
N LYS A 113 12.39 -2.13 7.63
CA LYS A 113 13.84 -2.24 7.35
C LYS A 113 14.20 -1.65 5.99
N ILE A 114 13.46 -2.03 4.94
CA ILE A 114 13.67 -1.50 3.57
C ILE A 114 13.54 0.03 3.54
N LEU A 115 12.53 0.58 4.22
CA LEU A 115 12.31 2.03 4.27
C LEU A 115 13.39 2.76 5.09
N LEU A 116 13.88 2.16 6.18
CA LEU A 116 14.99 2.73 6.96
C LEU A 116 16.28 2.81 6.14
N GLU A 117 16.58 1.78 5.34
CA GLU A 117 17.74 1.77 4.44
C GLU A 117 17.59 2.78 3.29
N SER A 118 16.36 3.00 2.83
CA SER A 118 16.08 3.85 1.66
C SER A 118 15.99 5.33 1.98
N PHE A 119 15.56 5.69 3.20
CA PHE A 119 15.38 7.07 3.62
C PHE A 119 16.34 7.45 4.74
N LYS A 120 16.96 8.62 4.62
CA LYS A 120 17.78 9.20 5.69
C LYS A 120 16.90 9.63 6.88
N PRO A 121 17.42 9.55 8.12
CA PRO A 121 16.77 10.19 9.26
C PRO A 121 16.49 11.69 8.99
N PRO A 122 15.38 12.24 9.52
CA PRO A 122 14.44 11.59 10.44
C PRO A 122 13.25 10.91 9.74
N LYS A 123 13.22 10.82 8.40
CA LYS A 123 12.03 10.40 7.63
C LYS A 123 11.41 9.09 8.15
N LEU A 124 10.09 9.13 8.42
CA LEU A 124 9.26 8.05 8.99
C LEU A 124 9.62 7.59 10.42
N ARG A 125 10.63 8.20 11.05
CA ARG A 125 11.16 7.74 12.34
C ARG A 125 10.55 8.48 13.51
N VAL A 126 10.46 7.77 14.62
CA VAL A 126 10.29 8.30 15.97
C VAL A 126 11.38 7.68 16.83
N ALA A 127 12.41 8.46 17.16
CA ALA A 127 13.53 8.02 17.97
C ALA A 127 13.19 8.16 19.46
N VAL A 128 13.47 7.10 20.23
CA VAL A 128 13.26 7.09 21.69
C VAL A 128 14.59 7.05 22.45
N ASN A 129 14.56 7.49 23.71
CA ASN A 129 15.70 7.35 24.60
C ASN A 129 15.89 5.89 25.07
N VAL A 130 17.08 5.61 25.61
CA VAL A 130 17.48 4.27 26.11
C VAL A 130 16.52 3.72 27.16
N ASP A 131 15.93 4.59 28.00
CA ASP A 131 14.99 4.18 29.06
C ASP A 131 13.71 3.55 28.51
N ALA A 132 13.28 3.95 27.31
CA ALA A 132 12.07 3.45 26.69
C ALA A 132 12.28 2.16 25.90
N GLU A 133 13.51 1.86 25.43
CA GLU A 133 13.76 0.70 24.57
C GLU A 133 13.24 -0.63 25.12
N PRO A 134 13.45 -0.98 26.41
CA PRO A 134 12.96 -2.26 26.94
C PRO A 134 11.43 -2.35 26.90
N PHE A 135 10.74 -1.22 27.03
CA PHE A 135 9.27 -1.17 26.99
C PHE A 135 8.76 -1.27 25.56
N VAL A 136 9.41 -0.58 24.62
CA VAL A 136 9.08 -0.66 23.19
C VAL A 136 9.29 -2.07 22.67
N LYS A 137 10.41 -2.72 23.00
CA LYS A 137 10.69 -4.13 22.64
C LYS A 137 9.67 -5.12 23.23
N ARG A 138 8.97 -4.76 24.31
CA ARG A 138 7.83 -5.52 24.88
C ARG A 138 6.47 -5.15 24.27
N GLY A 139 6.44 -4.33 23.23
CA GLY A 139 5.21 -3.91 22.56
C GLY A 139 4.41 -2.85 23.31
N ARG A 140 5.00 -2.19 24.32
CA ARG A 140 4.32 -1.10 25.04
C ARG A 140 4.37 0.18 24.22
N SER A 141 3.31 0.97 24.29
CA SER A 141 3.22 2.28 23.63
C SER A 141 4.34 3.23 24.06
N VAL A 142 4.79 4.07 23.13
CA VAL A 142 5.78 5.12 23.40
C VAL A 142 5.08 6.33 24.01
N PHE A 143 5.58 6.82 25.13
CA PHE A 143 5.10 8.07 25.74
C PHE A 143 5.91 9.26 25.25
N SER A 144 5.28 10.42 25.10
CA SER A 144 5.90 11.61 24.49
C SER A 144 7.18 12.05 25.19
N LYS A 145 7.26 11.91 26.52
CA LYS A 145 8.46 12.24 27.31
C LYS A 145 9.72 11.46 26.94
N PHE A 146 9.57 10.30 26.28
CA PHE A 146 10.69 9.44 25.90
C PHE A 146 11.13 9.63 24.46
N VAL A 147 10.39 10.40 23.66
CA VAL A 147 10.77 10.71 22.29
C VAL A 147 11.87 11.78 22.31
N VAL A 148 12.95 11.52 21.59
CA VAL A 148 14.13 12.39 21.53
C VAL A 148 14.31 13.05 20.18
N ASP A 149 13.79 12.43 19.11
CA ASP A 149 13.77 12.99 17.75
C ASP A 149 12.64 12.33 16.95
N ASN A 150 12.16 12.98 15.89
CA ASN A 150 11.11 12.45 15.03
C ASN A 150 11.07 13.15 13.67
N ASP A 151 10.42 12.51 12.69
CA ASP A 151 10.05 13.16 11.44
C ASP A 151 9.02 14.26 11.70
N PRO A 152 9.30 15.54 11.38
CA PRO A 152 8.35 16.63 11.57
C PRO A 152 7.14 16.56 10.63
N GLU A 153 7.20 15.77 9.56
CA GLU A 153 6.11 15.61 8.59
C GLU A 153 5.08 14.54 8.99
N ILE A 154 5.33 13.75 10.05
CA ILE A 154 4.40 12.72 10.53
C ILE A 154 3.05 13.36 10.86
N ARG A 155 1.96 12.71 10.44
CA ARG A 155 0.60 13.07 10.84
C ARG A 155 -0.01 12.04 11.80
N PRO A 156 -0.98 12.46 12.64
CA PRO A 156 -1.73 11.54 13.48
C PRO A 156 -2.37 10.41 12.65
N GLY A 157 -2.24 9.17 13.14
CA GLY A 157 -2.77 7.98 12.49
C GLY A 157 -1.89 7.37 11.40
N GLU A 158 -0.82 8.06 10.98
CA GLU A 158 0.16 7.53 10.04
C GLU A 158 1.00 6.43 10.67
N GLU A 159 1.51 5.55 9.81
CA GLU A 159 2.40 4.48 10.21
C GLU A 159 3.80 5.05 10.45
N VAL A 160 4.41 4.66 11.56
CA VAL A 160 5.73 5.15 11.98
C VAL A 160 6.66 4.01 12.36
N ILE A 161 7.95 4.28 12.22
CA ILE A 161 9.03 3.38 12.57
C ILE A 161 9.68 3.89 13.85
N VAL A 162 9.66 3.08 14.91
CA VAL A 162 10.26 3.45 16.20
C VAL A 162 11.68 2.92 16.26
N VAL A 163 12.63 3.82 16.48
CA VAL A 163 14.06 3.53 16.51
C VAL A 163 14.69 3.98 17.83
N ASN A 164 15.89 3.48 18.16
CA ASN A 164 16.72 4.08 19.21
C ASN A 164 17.55 5.25 18.65
N ARG A 165 18.52 5.74 19.42
CA ARG A 165 19.37 6.88 19.02
C ARG A 165 20.37 6.50 17.93
N GLU A 166 20.65 5.22 17.81
CA GLU A 166 21.57 4.62 16.85
C GLU A 166 20.88 4.26 15.52
N ASP A 167 19.62 4.70 15.34
CA ASP A 167 18.75 4.39 14.19
C ASP A 167 18.42 2.90 14.04
N GLU A 168 18.53 2.12 15.10
CA GLU A 168 18.17 0.71 15.11
C GLU A 168 16.66 0.53 15.27
N LEU A 169 16.06 -0.30 14.42
CA LEU A 169 14.64 -0.62 14.48
C LEU A 169 14.26 -1.31 15.79
N LEU A 170 13.32 -0.71 16.53
CA LEU A 170 12.74 -1.30 17.73
C LEU A 170 11.35 -1.88 17.47
N ALA A 171 10.51 -1.11 16.77
CA ALA A 171 9.12 -1.45 16.55
C ALA A 171 8.49 -0.65 15.41
N ILE A 172 7.27 -1.02 15.05
CA ILE A 172 6.39 -0.26 14.15
C ILE A 172 5.05 0.00 14.84
N GLY A 173 4.44 1.13 14.51
CA GLY A 173 3.20 1.56 15.15
C GLY A 173 2.47 2.63 14.37
N LYS A 174 1.50 3.24 15.03
CA LYS A 174 0.79 4.42 14.53
C LYS A 174 1.07 5.62 15.42
N SER A 175 1.34 6.76 14.79
CA SER A 175 1.46 8.01 15.52
C SER A 175 0.11 8.43 16.10
N ILE A 176 0.13 8.95 17.31
CA ILE A 176 -1.02 9.66 17.92
C ILE A 176 -0.85 11.16 17.76
N LEU A 177 0.39 11.63 17.68
CA LEU A 177 0.75 13.04 17.58
C LEU A 177 1.19 13.38 16.15
N ALA A 178 1.06 14.66 15.79
CA ALA A 178 1.74 15.22 14.63
C ALA A 178 3.25 15.37 14.92
N GLY A 179 4.06 15.39 13.87
CA GLY A 179 5.51 15.56 13.94
C GLY A 179 5.91 16.81 14.73
N THR A 180 5.18 17.90 14.56
CA THR A 180 5.39 19.17 15.29
C THR A 180 4.99 19.11 16.76
N GLU A 181 4.17 18.15 17.18
CA GLU A 181 3.66 18.02 18.55
C GLU A 181 4.58 17.19 19.45
N PHE A 182 5.41 16.31 18.89
CA PHE A 182 6.30 15.43 19.65
C PHE A 182 7.23 16.20 20.61
N SER A 183 7.77 17.33 20.16
CA SER A 183 8.66 18.17 20.99
C SER A 183 7.89 18.96 22.07
N LEU A 184 6.62 19.29 21.82
CA LEU A 184 5.76 20.10 22.67
C LEU A 184 5.15 19.28 23.82
N PHE A 185 4.75 18.04 23.57
CA PHE A 185 4.10 17.20 24.57
C PHE A 185 5.10 16.50 25.50
N LYS A 186 4.96 16.74 26.81
CA LYS A 186 5.76 16.03 27.85
C LYS A 186 5.00 14.90 28.55
N LYS A 187 3.73 14.70 28.21
CA LYS A 187 2.86 13.67 28.80
C LYS A 187 1.96 13.09 27.70
N GLY A 188 1.46 11.88 27.94
CA GLY A 188 0.59 11.18 26.99
C GLY A 188 1.33 10.17 26.12
N VAL A 189 0.56 9.38 25.37
CA VAL A 189 1.05 8.40 24.40
C VAL A 189 1.32 9.11 23.08
N ALA A 190 2.55 8.97 22.58
CA ALA A 190 2.96 9.52 21.30
C ALA A 190 2.78 8.52 20.15
N VAL A 191 3.09 7.23 20.40
CA VAL A 191 2.98 6.17 19.40
C VAL A 191 2.33 4.93 20.02
N LYS A 192 1.30 4.39 19.35
CA LYS A 192 0.74 3.08 19.68
C LYS A 192 1.51 2.01 18.91
N ILE A 193 2.24 1.16 19.63
CA ILE A 193 2.99 0.06 19.02
C ILE A 193 2.02 -1.02 18.54
N ARG A 194 2.27 -1.54 17.33
CA ARG A 194 1.53 -2.66 16.76
C ARG A 194 2.36 -3.94 16.73
N LYS A 195 3.65 -3.83 16.37
CA LYS A 195 4.55 -4.98 16.26
C LYS A 195 5.97 -4.56 16.58
N THR A 196 6.69 -5.41 17.29
CA THR A 196 8.11 -5.25 17.62
C THR A 196 8.97 -6.09 16.68
N ILE A 197 10.28 -5.85 16.69
CA ILE A 197 11.25 -6.78 16.08
C ILE A 197 11.17 -8.18 16.70
#